data_AF-A0A7W0WH14-F1
#
_entry.id   AF-A0A7W0WH14-F1
#
_cell.length_a   1.000
_cell.length_b   1.000
_cell.length_c   1.000
_cell.angle_alpha   90.00
_cell.angle_beta   90.00
_cell.angle_gamma   90.00
#
_symmetry.space_group_name_H-M   'P 1'
#
loop_
_entity.id
_entity.type
_entity.pdbx_description
1 polymer ?
#
loop_
_entity_poly.entity_id
_entity_poly.type
_entity_poly.pdbx_seq_one_letter_code
_entity_poly.pdbx_strand_id
1 'polypeptide(L)'
;RYRIDERLHRLNELGFDVEEIELVADDAGYRLRLSPRVVEPGHHRRRLHALTGLMAQENQARRLLNDLARYRAELDRAGKRPVPETVAMHRWLSEVFEPAVAAVPAELWGKRDAAEVFHEALEHRWFLSQQAGEDVGLMPAVDDYVENVLRHAPDERAVLEPADGPDD
;
A
#
# COMPACT_ATOMS: atom_id res chain seq x y z
N ARG A 1 10.76 -9.58 8.81
CA ARG A 1 9.67 -8.79 8.19
C ARG A 1 8.99 -9.58 7.08
N TYR A 2 9.73 -9.98 6.06
CA TYR A 2 9.27 -10.79 4.92
C TYR A 2 8.17 -11.85 5.20
N ARG A 3 8.39 -12.84 6.09
CA ARG A 3 7.41 -13.92 6.34
C ARG A 3 6.06 -13.46 6.92
N ILE A 4 6.03 -12.34 7.64
CA ILE A 4 4.79 -11.75 8.15
C ILE A 4 4.07 -11.02 7.01
N ASP A 5 4.83 -10.35 6.16
CA ASP A 5 4.32 -9.58 5.01
C ASP A 5 3.71 -10.50 3.96
N GLU A 6 4.32 -11.67 3.76
CA GLU A 6 3.81 -12.74 2.90
C GLU A 6 2.46 -13.30 3.37
N ARG A 7 2.27 -13.41 4.69
CA ARG A 7 0.98 -13.84 5.27
C ARG A 7 -0.08 -12.76 5.16
N LEU A 8 0.29 -11.50 5.41
CA LEU A 8 -0.61 -10.35 5.28
C LEU A 8 -1.01 -10.09 3.82
N HIS A 9 -0.10 -10.30 2.86
CA HIS A 9 -0.41 -10.17 1.44
C HIS A 9 -1.48 -11.18 1.01
N ARG A 10 -1.31 -12.46 1.35
CA ARG A 10 -2.31 -13.51 1.08
C ARG A 10 -3.67 -13.21 1.69
N LEU A 11 -3.71 -12.61 2.89
CA LEU A 11 -4.97 -12.22 3.53
C LEU A 11 -5.62 -11.01 2.84
N ASN A 12 -4.83 -10.04 2.39
CA ASN A 12 -5.32 -8.91 1.59
C ASN A 12 -5.90 -9.35 0.24
N GLU A 13 -5.32 -10.36 -0.40
CA GLU A 13 -5.88 -10.96 -1.64
C GLU A 13 -7.24 -11.64 -1.37
N LEU A 14 -7.41 -12.22 -0.18
CA LEU A 14 -8.67 -12.83 0.27
C LEU A 14 -9.69 -11.81 0.79
N GLY A 15 -9.36 -10.51 0.80
CA GLY A 15 -10.25 -9.42 1.17
C GLY A 15 -10.18 -8.97 2.64
N PHE A 16 -9.27 -9.55 3.44
CA PHE A 16 -9.12 -9.23 4.86
C PHE A 16 -8.12 -8.08 5.10
N ASP A 17 -8.36 -7.26 6.11
CA ASP A 17 -7.49 -6.12 6.45
C ASP A 17 -6.64 -6.36 7.73
N VAL A 18 -5.64 -5.51 7.99
CA VAL A 18 -4.77 -5.64 9.19
C VAL A 18 -5.52 -5.28 10.48
N GLU A 19 -6.53 -4.42 10.44
CA GLU A 19 -7.37 -4.09 11.59
C GLU A 19 -8.34 -5.24 11.97
N GLU A 20 -8.48 -6.26 11.12
CA GLU A 20 -9.23 -7.50 11.37
C GLU A 20 -8.34 -8.62 11.90
N ILE A 21 -7.02 -8.39 12.01
CA ILE A 21 -6.06 -9.42 12.40
C ILE A 21 -5.49 -9.09 13.78
N GLU A 22 -5.67 -10.02 14.71
CA GLU A 22 -5.08 -9.99 16.04
C GLU A 22 -4.01 -11.08 16.17
N LEU A 23 -2.77 -10.71 16.50
CA LEU A 23 -1.73 -11.68 16.83
C LEU A 23 -1.86 -12.09 18.30
N VAL A 24 -2.28 -13.32 18.54
CA VAL A 24 -2.42 -13.88 19.88
C VAL A 24 -1.20 -14.75 20.17
N ALA A 25 -0.39 -14.35 21.14
CA ALA A 25 0.66 -15.19 21.69
C ALA A 25 0.05 -16.12 22.75
N ASP A 26 0.34 -17.42 22.67
CA ASP A 26 -0.04 -18.41 23.67
C ASP A 26 1.16 -19.31 24.02
N ASP A 27 0.99 -20.18 25.02
CA ASP A 27 2.06 -21.07 25.50
C ASP A 27 2.57 -22.04 24.40
N ALA A 28 1.82 -22.22 23.31
CA ALA A 28 2.15 -23.07 22.16
C ALA A 28 2.78 -22.30 20.97
N GLY A 29 2.86 -20.97 21.02
CA GLY A 29 3.47 -20.13 19.99
C GLY A 29 2.65 -18.88 19.65
N TYR A 30 2.72 -18.44 18.39
CA TYR A 30 1.96 -17.29 17.89
C TYR A 30 0.84 -17.78 16.97
N ARG A 31 -0.42 -17.46 17.30
CA ARG A 31 -1.59 -17.70 16.45
C ARG A 31 -2.13 -16.38 15.90
N LEU A 32 -2.57 -16.39 14.65
CA LEU A 32 -3.33 -15.28 14.07
C LEU A 32 -4.82 -15.55 14.31
N ARG A 33 -5.50 -14.58 14.93
CA ARG A 33 -6.96 -14.57 15.10
C ARG A 33 -7.53 -13.53 14.15
N LEU A 34 -8.36 -13.99 13.23
CA LEU A 34 -9.09 -13.12 12.31
C LEU A 34 -10.46 -12.80 12.91
N SER A 35 -10.76 -11.52 13.05
CA SER A 35 -12.06 -11.00 13.48
C SER A 35 -12.66 -10.18 12.32
N PRO A 36 -13.23 -10.85 11.29
CA PRO A 36 -13.74 -10.17 10.12
C PRO A 36 -14.88 -9.23 10.52
N ARG A 37 -14.88 -8.01 10.00
CA ARG A 37 -15.93 -7.01 10.18
C ARG A 37 -16.58 -6.75 8.83
N VAL A 38 -17.90 -6.87 8.79
CA VAL A 38 -18.65 -6.44 7.60
C VAL A 38 -18.60 -4.91 7.56
N VAL A 39 -17.75 -4.37 6.69
CA VAL A 39 -17.69 -2.93 6.42
C VAL A 39 -18.56 -2.58 5.22
N GLU A 40 -19.13 -1.37 5.24
CA GLU A 40 -19.87 -0.85 4.09
C GLU A 40 -18.96 -0.72 2.86
N PRO A 41 -19.48 -0.90 1.63
CA PRO A 41 -18.72 -0.59 0.42
C PRO A 41 -18.13 0.82 0.45
N GLY A 42 -16.88 0.95 -0.01
CA GLY A 42 -16.18 2.25 -0.04
C GLY A 42 -15.60 2.69 1.30
N HIS A 43 -15.63 1.85 2.34
CA HIS A 43 -15.15 2.18 3.68
C HIS A 43 -13.69 2.63 3.68
N HIS A 44 -12.79 1.85 3.07
CA HIS A 44 -11.37 2.15 3.06
C HIS A 44 -11.06 3.40 2.24
N ARG A 45 -11.76 3.59 1.11
CA ARG A 45 -11.64 4.82 0.31
C ARG A 45 -12.00 6.07 1.12
N ARG A 46 -13.15 6.05 1.80
CA ARG A 46 -13.59 7.17 2.65
C ARG A 46 -12.60 7.43 3.79
N ARG A 47 -12.11 6.38 4.44
CA ARG A 47 -11.14 6.48 5.55
C ARG A 47 -9.80 7.03 5.09
N LEU A 48 -9.23 6.50 4.00
CA LEU A 48 -7.99 7.00 3.42
C LEU A 48 -8.13 8.48 3.07
N HIS A 49 -9.16 8.84 2.30
CA HIS A 49 -9.40 10.22 1.91
C HIS A 49 -9.56 11.15 3.11
N ALA A 50 -10.31 10.74 4.14
CA ALA A 50 -10.49 11.55 5.35
C ALA A 50 -9.19 11.76 6.14
N LEU A 51 -8.28 10.77 6.15
CA LEU A 51 -7.02 10.85 6.87
C LEU A 51 -5.93 11.59 6.10
N THR A 52 -5.83 11.37 4.79
CA THR A 52 -4.67 11.80 3.99
C THR A 52 -5.02 12.73 2.82
N GLY A 53 -6.29 12.81 2.44
CA GLY A 53 -6.74 13.46 1.20
C GLY A 53 -6.47 12.64 -0.07
N LEU A 54 -5.87 11.44 0.04
CA LEU A 54 -5.58 10.60 -1.12
C LEU A 54 -6.85 9.92 -1.65
N MET A 55 -6.97 9.90 -2.97
CA MET A 55 -8.01 9.16 -3.70
C MET A 55 -7.41 7.86 -4.22
N ALA A 56 -8.12 6.75 -4.02
CA ALA A 56 -7.71 5.43 -4.48
C ALA A 56 -8.93 4.53 -4.69
N GLN A 57 -8.73 3.38 -5.33
CA GLN A 57 -9.72 2.29 -5.35
C GLN A 57 -9.76 1.56 -3.99
N GLU A 58 -10.78 0.71 -3.76
CA GLU A 58 -10.99 0.09 -2.43
C GLU A 58 -9.80 -0.75 -1.96
N ASN A 59 -9.29 -1.63 -2.82
CA ASN A 59 -8.15 -2.49 -2.50
C ASN A 59 -6.83 -1.70 -2.38
N GLN A 60 -6.66 -0.65 -3.20
CA GLN A 60 -5.53 0.26 -3.11
C GLN A 60 -5.56 0.99 -1.75
N ALA A 61 -6.72 1.56 -1.38
CA ALA A 61 -6.91 2.25 -0.12
C ALA A 61 -6.67 1.35 1.09
N ARG A 62 -7.16 0.11 1.05
CA ARG A 62 -6.88 -0.89 2.08
C ARG A 62 -5.39 -1.14 2.23
N ARG A 63 -4.65 -1.31 1.12
CA ARG A 63 -3.20 -1.55 1.15
C ARG A 63 -2.43 -0.36 1.73
N LEU A 64 -2.78 0.87 1.36
CA LEU A 64 -2.16 2.09 1.89
C LEU A 64 -2.44 2.26 3.39
N LEU A 65 -3.68 2.04 3.83
CA LEU A 65 -4.05 2.09 5.26
C LEU A 65 -3.30 1.04 6.09
N ASN A 66 -3.10 -0.17 5.54
CA ASN A 66 -2.31 -1.20 6.19
C ASN A 66 -0.83 -0.82 6.34
N ASP A 67 -0.23 -0.17 5.34
CA ASP A 67 1.14 0.32 5.41
C ASP A 67 1.28 1.45 6.46
N LEU A 68 0.32 2.38 6.49
CA LEU A 68 0.25 3.43 7.53
C LEU A 68 0.12 2.82 8.94
N ALA A 69 -0.77 1.84 9.13
CA ALA A 69 -0.97 1.18 10.42
C ALA A 69 0.31 0.48 10.90
N ARG A 70 1.04 -0.17 9.98
CA ARG A 70 2.34 -0.77 10.26
C ARG A 70 3.40 0.26 10.64
N TYR A 71 3.50 1.34 9.88
CA TYR A 71 4.45 2.43 10.17
C TYR A 71 4.19 3.02 11.56
N ARG A 72 2.91 3.25 11.91
CA ARG A 72 2.52 3.68 13.26
C ARG A 72 2.94 2.67 14.34
N ALA A 73 2.71 1.37 14.12
CA ALA A 73 3.13 0.33 15.07
C ALA A 73 4.66 0.25 15.23
N GLU A 74 5.43 0.65 14.23
CA GLU A 74 6.89 0.78 14.33
C GLU A 74 7.30 1.98 15.17
N LEU A 75 6.67 3.13 14.96
CA LEU A 75 6.88 4.31 15.80
C LEU A 75 6.50 4.04 17.26
N ASP A 76 5.39 3.34 17.50
CA ASP A 76 4.93 2.97 18.84
C ASP A 76 5.95 2.10 19.58
N ARG A 77 6.57 1.13 18.87
CA ARG A 77 7.61 0.26 19.43
C ARG A 77 8.92 0.99 19.72
N ALA A 78 9.28 1.98 18.90
CA ALA A 78 10.48 2.79 19.12
C ALA A 78 10.27 3.86 20.22
N GLY A 79 9.03 4.29 20.42
CA GLY A 79 8.64 5.30 21.38
C GLY A 79 8.40 4.76 22.79
N LYS A 80 8.31 5.68 23.76
CA LYS A 80 7.86 5.37 25.14
C LYS A 80 6.35 5.51 25.33
N ARG A 81 5.66 6.10 24.36
CA ARG A 81 4.21 6.40 24.39
C ARG A 81 3.61 6.14 23.01
N PRO A 82 2.34 5.72 22.95
CA PRO A 82 1.62 5.58 21.68
C PRO A 82 1.61 6.90 20.90
N VAL A 83 1.86 6.80 19.59
CA VAL A 83 1.82 7.92 18.65
C VAL A 83 0.38 8.16 18.22
N PRO A 84 -0.11 9.41 18.31
CA PRO A 84 -1.42 9.77 17.79
C PRO A 84 -1.55 9.47 16.29
N GLU A 85 -2.73 9.02 15.85
CA GLU A 85 -2.98 8.60 14.46
C GLU A 85 -2.65 9.72 13.45
N THR A 86 -3.03 10.96 13.75
CA THR A 86 -2.75 12.12 12.89
C THR A 86 -1.26 12.41 12.74
N VAL A 87 -0.47 12.21 13.80
CA VAL A 87 0.99 12.39 13.78
C VAL A 87 1.64 11.28 12.95
N ALA A 88 1.21 10.04 13.14
CA ALA A 88 1.70 8.92 12.36
C ALA A 88 1.36 9.08 10.87
N MET A 89 0.15 9.56 10.55
CA MET A 89 -0.30 9.86 9.20
C MET A 89 0.58 10.91 8.53
N HIS A 90 0.80 12.07 9.16
CA HIS A 90 1.62 13.12 8.56
C HIS A 90 3.06 12.67 8.31
N ARG A 91 3.64 11.93 9.27
CA ARG A 91 5.00 11.41 9.10
C ARG A 91 5.08 10.34 8.03
N TRP A 92 4.11 9.43 7.97
CA TRP A 92 4.04 8.42 6.92
C TRP A 92 3.95 9.05 5.54
N LEU A 93 3.14 10.10 5.38
CA LEU A 93 3.08 10.85 4.12
C LEU A 93 4.47 11.40 3.74
N SER A 94 5.12 12.14 4.64
CA SER A 94 6.39 12.81 4.34
C SER A 94 7.61 11.89 4.26
N GLU A 95 7.63 10.80 5.02
CA GLU A 95 8.81 9.93 5.17
C GLU A 95 8.73 8.65 4.31
N VAL A 96 7.54 8.26 3.87
CA VAL A 96 7.31 6.99 3.17
C VAL A 96 6.63 7.20 1.83
N PHE A 97 5.44 7.82 1.83
CA PHE A 97 4.63 7.96 0.62
C PHE A 97 5.24 8.95 -0.38
N GLU A 98 5.50 10.18 0.05
CA GLU A 98 6.03 11.25 -0.81
C GLU A 98 7.39 10.90 -1.40
N PRO A 99 8.38 10.35 -0.65
CA PRO A 99 9.66 9.95 -1.24
C PRO A 99 9.52 8.84 -2.30
N ALA A 100 8.64 7.86 -2.07
CA ALA A 100 8.41 6.78 -3.02
C ALA A 100 7.78 7.29 -4.32
N VAL A 101 6.80 8.20 -4.23
CA VAL A 101 6.18 8.81 -5.43
C VAL A 101 7.14 9.76 -6.13
N ALA A 102 7.91 10.55 -5.38
CA ALA A 102 8.87 11.50 -5.93
C ALA A 102 10.07 10.83 -6.63
N ALA A 103 10.33 9.55 -6.36
CA ALA A 103 11.34 8.77 -7.07
C ALA A 103 10.95 8.45 -8.52
N VAL A 104 9.67 8.62 -8.90
CA VAL A 104 9.23 8.44 -10.28
C VAL A 104 9.80 9.55 -11.16
N PRO A 105 10.53 9.22 -12.24
CA PRO A 105 11.05 10.19 -13.20
C PRO A 105 9.94 11.02 -13.84
N ALA A 106 10.23 12.30 -14.11
CA ALA A 106 9.24 13.26 -14.61
C ALA A 106 8.60 12.84 -15.94
N GLU A 107 9.33 12.11 -16.78
CA GLU A 107 8.82 11.58 -18.05
C GLU A 107 7.79 10.45 -17.90
N LEU A 108 7.69 9.84 -16.72
CA LEU A 108 6.70 8.81 -16.40
C LEU A 108 5.52 9.38 -15.59
N TRP A 109 5.52 10.67 -15.26
CA TRP A 109 4.43 11.30 -14.54
C TRP A 109 3.13 11.25 -15.36
N GLY A 110 2.04 10.86 -14.72
CA GLY A 110 0.73 10.74 -15.36
C GLY A 110 0.49 9.39 -16.06
N LYS A 111 1.45 8.46 -16.02
CA LYS A 111 1.17 7.05 -16.36
C LYS A 111 0.24 6.39 -15.36
N ARG A 112 0.36 6.77 -14.09
CA ARG A 112 -0.41 6.31 -12.93
C ARG A 112 -0.59 7.47 -11.95
N ASP A 113 -1.72 7.50 -11.25
CA ASP A 113 -1.91 8.39 -10.10
C ASP A 113 -0.99 8.01 -8.92
N ALA A 114 -0.67 8.98 -8.05
CA ALA A 114 0.28 8.78 -6.95
C ALA A 114 -0.08 7.62 -6.00
N ALA A 115 -1.37 7.44 -5.71
CA ALA A 115 -1.83 6.33 -4.88
C ALA A 115 -1.64 4.97 -5.56
N GLU A 116 -1.77 4.92 -6.89
CA GLU A 116 -1.57 3.72 -7.69
C GLU A 116 -0.09 3.36 -7.81
N VAL A 117 0.77 4.35 -8.08
CA VAL A 117 2.23 4.19 -8.03
C VAL A 117 2.67 3.55 -6.72
N PHE A 118 2.23 4.11 -5.60
CA PHE A 118 2.63 3.59 -4.29
C PHE A 118 2.05 2.20 -4.01
N HIS A 119 0.81 1.95 -4.44
CA HIS A 119 0.18 0.64 -4.34
C HIS A 119 0.95 -0.45 -5.10
N GLU A 120 1.27 -0.19 -6.37
CA GLU A 120 2.02 -1.10 -7.24
C GLU A 120 3.46 -1.29 -6.72
N ALA A 121 4.11 -0.24 -6.22
CA ALA A 121 5.44 -0.34 -5.61
C ALA A 121 5.45 -1.24 -4.35
N LEU A 122 4.41 -1.18 -3.51
CA LEU A 122 4.27 -2.08 -2.36
C LEU A 122 4.06 -3.54 -2.78
N GLU A 123 3.34 -3.77 -3.87
CA GLU A 123 3.18 -5.10 -4.46
C GLU A 123 4.50 -5.64 -5.00
N HIS A 124 5.21 -4.80 -5.76
CA HIS A 124 6.48 -5.14 -6.34
C HIS A 124 7.53 -5.45 -5.27
N ARG A 125 7.56 -4.67 -4.18
CA ARG A 125 8.39 -4.96 -3.00
C ARG A 125 8.14 -6.35 -2.43
N TRP A 126 6.88 -6.75 -2.30
CA TRP A 126 6.54 -8.08 -1.82
C TRP A 126 7.07 -9.16 -2.76
N PHE A 127 6.88 -8.99 -4.07
CA PHE A 127 7.36 -9.92 -5.08
C PHE A 127 8.89 -10.06 -5.05
N LEU A 128 9.62 -8.95 -5.02
CA LEU A 128 11.09 -8.96 -4.91
C LEU A 128 11.57 -9.58 -3.60
N SER A 129 10.88 -9.28 -2.50
CA SER A 129 11.21 -9.88 -1.19
C SER A 129 10.96 -11.39 -1.18
N GLN A 130 9.92 -11.86 -1.89
CA GLN A 130 9.68 -13.30 -2.07
C GLN A 130 10.82 -13.97 -2.81
N GLN A 131 11.27 -13.39 -3.92
CA GLN A 131 12.37 -13.93 -4.71
C GLN A 131 13.69 -13.95 -3.94
N ALA A 132 13.99 -12.88 -3.20
CA ALA A 132 15.22 -12.75 -2.42
C ALA A 132 15.20 -13.61 -1.14
N GLY A 133 14.01 -14.03 -0.66
CA GLY A 133 13.85 -14.69 0.64
C GLY A 133 14.07 -13.77 1.84
N GLU A 134 14.21 -12.46 1.61
CA GLU A 134 14.41 -11.43 2.62
C GLU A 134 13.73 -10.11 2.22
N ASP A 135 13.60 -9.16 3.16
CA ASP A 135 12.96 -7.87 2.89
C ASP A 135 13.91 -6.94 2.13
N VAL A 136 13.58 -6.62 0.88
CA VAL A 136 14.42 -5.76 0.02
C VAL A 136 14.30 -4.26 0.36
N GLY A 137 13.30 -3.88 1.16
CA GLY A 137 13.02 -2.47 1.49
C GLY A 137 12.21 -1.73 0.42
N LEU A 138 11.69 -0.56 0.78
CA LEU A 138 10.78 0.21 -0.08
C LEU A 138 11.50 0.88 -1.26
N MET A 139 12.53 1.69 -1.00
CA MET A 139 13.18 2.45 -2.07
C MET A 139 13.82 1.56 -3.15
N PRO A 140 14.54 0.46 -2.82
CA PRO A 140 15.04 -0.46 -3.84
C PRO A 140 13.92 -1.08 -4.69
N ALA A 141 12.77 -1.36 -4.08
CA ALA A 141 11.61 -1.87 -4.81
C ALA A 141 10.94 -0.81 -5.69
N VAL A 142 10.91 0.45 -5.25
CA VAL A 142 10.42 1.58 -6.06
C VAL A 142 11.30 1.76 -7.29
N ASP A 143 12.63 1.75 -7.13
CA ASP A 143 13.57 1.89 -8.23
C ASP A 143 13.39 0.77 -9.27
N ASP A 144 13.26 -0.48 -8.81
CA ASP A 144 13.05 -1.63 -9.69
C ASP A 144 11.67 -1.61 -10.36
N TYR A 145 10.63 -1.20 -9.63
CA TYR A 145 9.27 -1.03 -10.16
C TYR A 145 9.23 0.03 -11.27
N VAL A 146 9.88 1.18 -11.05
CA VAL A 146 9.95 2.26 -12.04
C VAL A 146 10.57 1.76 -13.35
N GLU A 147 11.68 1.03 -13.25
CA GLU A 147 12.41 0.56 -14.41
C GLU A 147 11.71 -0.59 -15.14
N ASN A 148 11.27 -1.61 -14.40
CA ASN A 148 10.82 -2.87 -14.98
C ASN A 148 9.30 -2.96 -15.18
N VAL A 149 8.52 -2.06 -14.57
CA VAL A 149 7.05 -2.10 -14.63
C VAL A 149 6.49 -0.79 -15.17
N LEU A 150 6.68 0.32 -14.45
CA LEU A 150 6.02 1.59 -14.79
C LEU A 150 6.44 2.12 -16.16
N ARG A 151 7.73 2.03 -16.51
CA ARG A 151 8.25 2.47 -17.82
C ARG A 151 7.57 1.76 -18.99
N HIS A 152 7.17 0.50 -18.80
CA HIS A 152 6.55 -0.33 -19.82
C HIS A 152 5.02 -0.34 -19.77
N ALA A 153 4.42 0.31 -18.76
CA ALA A 153 2.98 0.41 -18.63
C ALA A 153 2.37 1.34 -19.69
N PRO A 154 1.16 1.02 -20.22
CA PRO A 154 0.43 1.93 -21.09
C PRO A 154 0.03 3.20 -20.32
N ASP A 155 -0.02 4.33 -21.02
CA ASP A 155 -0.47 5.60 -20.45
C ASP A 155 -1.97 5.53 -20.13
N GLU A 156 -2.36 5.83 -18.88
CA GLU A 156 -3.77 5.83 -18.46
C GLU A 156 -4.66 6.76 -19.31
N ARG A 157 -4.10 7.90 -19.76
CA ARG A 157 -4.82 8.85 -20.62
C ARG A 157 -5.18 8.26 -21.99
N ALA A 158 -4.41 7.30 -22.51
CA ALA A 158 -4.71 6.66 -23.79
C ALA A 158 -5.86 5.64 -23.69
N VAL A 159 -6.24 5.21 -22.48
CA VAL A 159 -7.29 4.21 -22.26
C VAL A 159 -8.66 4.85 -22.04
N LEU A 160 -8.71 6.14 -21.70
CA LEU A 160 -9.96 6.88 -21.41
C LEU A 160 -10.53 7.67 -22.59
N GLU A 161 -9.91 7.62 -23.78
CA GLU A 161 -10.57 8.08 -25.00
C GLU A 161 -11.49 6.97 -25.51
N PRO A 162 -12.84 7.10 -25.42
CA PRO A 162 -13.68 6.29 -26.28
C PRO A 162 -13.32 6.67 -27.72
N ALA A 163 -13.18 5.66 -28.58
CA ALA A 163 -13.16 5.89 -30.01
C ALA A 163 -14.49 6.55 -30.39
N ASP A 164 -14.51 7.88 -30.43
CA ASP A 164 -15.49 8.65 -31.19
C ASP A 164 -15.25 8.27 -32.65
N GLY A 165 -15.90 7.18 -33.05
CA GLY A 165 -16.04 6.81 -34.45
C GLY A 165 -16.83 7.92 -35.14
N PRO A 166 -16.42 8.38 -36.33
CA PRO A 166 -17.21 9.33 -37.09
C PRO A 166 -18.54 8.65 -37.47
N ASP A 167 -19.66 9.23 -37.03
CA ASP A 167 -20.97 9.01 -37.63
C ASP A 167 -20.90 9.53 -39.08
N ASP A 168 -20.97 8.60 -40.04
CA ASP A 168 -21.17 8.85 -41.47
C ASP A 168 -22.53 8.25 -41.88
#